data_AF-A0A956RYY2-F1
#
_entry.id   AF-A0A956RYY2-F1
#
_cell.length_a   1.000
_cell.length_b   1.000
_cell.length_c   1.000
_cell.angle_alpha   90.00
_cell.angle_beta   90.00
_cell.angle_gamma   90.00
#
_symmetry.space_group_name_H-M   'P 1'
#
loop_
_entity.id
_entity.type
_entity.pdbx_description
1 polymer ?
#
loop_
_entity_poly.entity_id
_entity_poly.type
_entity_poly.pdbx_seq_one_letter_code
_entity_poly.pdbx_strand_id
1 'polypeptide(L)'
;MPLRVPPLVFCGILASASAAALPLAAQEPERPDSSDLRGDARSAQSAFERLRVRRLPRELMGSGGCDEVIGRICMRHDGDDDFVPPPEDEDITEGRERLLAELADIGRAIPGDDWVLGQRVWYAIEAGRPEEAIELPRPCAATPWWCAALEGLALHAAERFEDAERAFGRALQAMPEETRAAWDDATEDVLGRERLGWLEEQPDRDAALERFWRLADPSWMMPGNDRRTAHWARLTASGIRDRARNAYGLSWGFDLEELLVRYGWEIAWGRDVWRAGQMEDRVVGHHPPRSLEYAPPEPVLADPAAT
;
A
#
# COMPACT_ATOMS: atom_id res chain seq x y z
N MET A 1 -40.99 -83.17 -65.84
CA MET A 1 -40.42 -84.04 -64.77
C MET A 1 -38.90 -83.91 -64.82
N PRO A 2 -38.15 -83.87 -63.70
CA PRO A 2 -38.55 -83.80 -62.30
C PRO A 2 -37.95 -82.60 -61.51
N LEU A 3 -38.54 -82.36 -60.34
CA LEU A 3 -38.18 -81.37 -59.31
C LEU A 3 -36.81 -81.61 -58.66
N ARG A 4 -36.21 -80.55 -58.12
CA ARG A 4 -35.38 -80.58 -56.88
C ARG A 4 -35.40 -79.22 -56.16
N VAL A 5 -35.66 -79.27 -54.86
CA VAL A 5 -35.63 -78.16 -53.87
C VAL A 5 -34.38 -78.37 -52.94
N PRO A 6 -34.06 -77.47 -51.98
CA PRO A 6 -32.87 -76.63 -51.91
C PRO A 6 -31.82 -77.12 -50.87
N PRO A 7 -30.86 -76.28 -50.44
CA PRO A 7 -30.48 -76.30 -49.02
C PRO A 7 -30.50 -74.91 -48.35
N LEU A 8 -30.87 -74.91 -47.07
CA LEU A 8 -30.85 -73.80 -46.13
C LEU A 8 -29.41 -73.43 -45.74
N VAL A 9 -29.09 -72.14 -45.76
CA VAL A 9 -27.83 -71.59 -45.23
C VAL A 9 -28.12 -70.81 -43.95
N PHE A 10 -27.49 -71.24 -42.85
CA PHE A 10 -27.52 -70.61 -41.54
C PHE A 10 -26.55 -69.42 -41.53
N CYS A 11 -27.04 -68.21 -41.21
CA CYS A 11 -26.23 -67.00 -41.12
C CYS A 11 -25.74 -66.83 -39.67
N GLY A 12 -24.44 -67.04 -39.43
CA GLY A 12 -23.78 -66.80 -38.14
C GLY A 12 -23.30 -65.36 -38.03
N ILE A 13 -23.77 -64.63 -37.00
CA ILE A 13 -23.34 -63.27 -36.68
C ILE A 13 -22.03 -63.35 -35.86
N LEU A 14 -20.93 -62.84 -36.40
CA LEU A 14 -19.68 -62.59 -35.67
C LEU A 14 -19.69 -61.15 -35.14
N ALA A 15 -19.79 -60.98 -33.82
CA ALA A 15 -19.61 -59.68 -33.16
C ALA A 15 -18.12 -59.40 -33.00
N SER A 16 -17.62 -58.38 -33.71
CA SER A 16 -16.26 -57.86 -33.55
C SER A 16 -16.27 -56.76 -32.47
N ALA A 17 -15.56 -56.98 -31.36
CA ALA A 17 -15.36 -55.97 -30.34
C ALA A 17 -14.13 -55.11 -30.68
N SER A 18 -14.36 -53.90 -31.20
CA SER A 18 -13.32 -52.87 -31.34
C SER A 18 -13.27 -52.07 -30.04
N ALA A 19 -12.21 -52.26 -29.25
CA ALA A 19 -11.90 -51.38 -28.12
C ALA A 19 -11.40 -50.04 -28.67
N ALA A 20 -12.29 -49.06 -28.76
CA ALA A 20 -11.91 -47.68 -29.01
C ALA A 20 -11.30 -47.11 -27.72
N ALA A 21 -9.98 -46.90 -27.72
CA ALA A 21 -9.33 -46.07 -26.71
C ALA A 21 -9.82 -44.63 -26.90
N LEU A 22 -10.68 -44.16 -25.99
CA LEU A 22 -11.04 -42.75 -25.92
C LEU A 22 -9.79 -41.94 -25.56
N PRO A 23 -9.48 -40.84 -26.28
CA PRO A 23 -8.43 -39.94 -25.85
C PRO A 23 -8.84 -39.35 -24.51
N LEU A 24 -7.99 -39.52 -23.49
CA LEU A 24 -8.11 -38.79 -22.24
C LEU A 24 -7.93 -37.31 -22.59
N ALA A 25 -9.03 -36.56 -22.60
CA ALA A 25 -8.96 -35.11 -22.75
C ALA A 25 -8.06 -34.59 -21.63
N ALA A 26 -6.91 -34.03 -22.00
CA ALA A 26 -6.12 -33.26 -21.06
C ALA A 26 -7.03 -32.14 -20.56
N GLN A 27 -7.41 -32.20 -19.28
CA GLN A 27 -8.00 -31.05 -18.61
C GLN A 27 -6.96 -29.95 -18.70
N GLU A 28 -7.24 -28.92 -19.51
CA GLU A 28 -6.50 -27.67 -19.41
C GLU A 28 -6.61 -27.23 -17.96
N PRO A 29 -5.48 -26.92 -17.27
CA PRO A 29 -5.54 -26.44 -15.91
C PRO A 29 -6.46 -25.22 -15.90
N GLU A 30 -7.53 -25.33 -15.11
CA GLU A 30 -8.51 -24.27 -14.92
C GLU A 30 -7.73 -23.02 -14.51
N ARG A 31 -7.75 -21.98 -15.36
CA ARG A 31 -7.06 -20.73 -15.05
C ARG A 31 -7.67 -20.20 -13.76
N PRO A 32 -6.87 -19.91 -12.72
CA PRO A 32 -7.41 -19.42 -11.47
C PRO A 32 -8.30 -18.20 -11.72
N ASP A 33 -9.47 -18.16 -11.10
CA ASP A 33 -10.30 -16.96 -11.13
C ASP A 33 -9.54 -15.83 -10.42
N SER A 34 -9.29 -14.75 -11.14
CA SER A 34 -8.59 -13.57 -10.60
C SER A 34 -9.25 -13.01 -9.33
N SER A 35 -10.56 -13.20 -9.17
CA SER A 35 -11.30 -12.78 -7.99
C SER A 35 -10.97 -13.64 -6.76
N ASP A 36 -10.81 -14.95 -6.94
CA ASP A 36 -10.40 -15.89 -5.89
C ASP A 36 -8.97 -15.57 -5.44
N LEU A 37 -8.04 -15.38 -6.38
CA LEU A 37 -6.64 -15.02 -6.07
C LEU A 37 -6.50 -13.70 -5.32
N ARG A 38 -7.31 -12.68 -5.67
CA ARG A 38 -7.36 -11.43 -4.92
C ARG A 38 -7.92 -11.65 -3.50
N GLY A 39 -8.89 -12.54 -3.35
CA GLY A 39 -9.44 -12.96 -2.06
C GLY A 39 -8.40 -13.64 -1.18
N ASP A 40 -7.59 -14.52 -1.76
CA ASP A 40 -6.49 -15.21 -1.08
C ASP A 40 -5.44 -14.21 -0.61
N ALA A 41 -5.03 -13.27 -1.47
CA ALA A 41 -4.07 -12.22 -1.11
C ALA A 41 -4.58 -11.34 0.06
N ARG A 42 -5.88 -10.98 0.06
CA ARG A 42 -6.51 -10.25 1.18
C ARG A 42 -6.55 -11.08 2.45
N SER A 43 -6.77 -12.39 2.33
CA SER A 43 -6.79 -13.32 3.46
C SER A 43 -5.41 -13.48 4.09
N ALA A 44 -4.37 -13.63 3.26
CA ALA A 44 -2.97 -13.67 3.67
C ALA A 44 -2.55 -12.38 4.39
N GLN A 45 -2.83 -11.23 3.78
CA GLN A 45 -2.57 -9.91 4.36
C GLN A 45 -3.28 -9.75 5.71
N SER A 46 -4.56 -10.14 5.79
CA SER A 46 -5.32 -10.09 7.03
C SER A 46 -4.79 -11.04 8.11
N ALA A 47 -4.27 -12.22 7.72
CA ALA A 47 -3.67 -13.16 8.65
C ALA A 47 -2.36 -12.63 9.24
N PHE A 48 -1.53 -12.01 8.42
CA PHE A 48 -0.31 -11.32 8.86
C PHE A 48 -0.63 -10.16 9.81
N GLU A 49 -1.55 -9.26 9.48
CA GLU A 49 -1.86 -8.12 10.35
C GLU A 49 -2.45 -8.56 11.70
N ARG A 50 -3.24 -9.65 11.73
CA ARG A 50 -3.68 -10.25 12.99
C ARG A 50 -2.51 -10.81 13.80
N LEU A 51 -1.52 -11.41 13.15
CA LEU A 51 -0.31 -11.90 13.80
C LEU A 51 0.49 -10.73 14.39
N ARG A 52 0.75 -9.69 13.59
CA ARG A 52 1.41 -8.45 14.01
C ARG A 52 0.78 -7.89 15.27
N VAL A 53 -0.53 -7.62 15.26
CA VAL A 53 -1.25 -7.09 16.44
C VAL A 53 -1.08 -7.99 17.66
N ARG A 54 -1.19 -9.32 17.53
CA ARG A 54 -1.02 -10.25 18.66
C ARG A 54 0.39 -10.28 19.24
N ARG A 55 1.40 -9.86 18.46
CA ARG A 55 2.82 -9.86 18.84
C ARG A 55 3.35 -8.48 19.21
N LEU A 56 2.54 -7.42 19.09
CA LEU A 56 2.95 -6.08 19.50
C LEU A 56 3.35 -6.05 20.99
N PRO A 57 4.39 -5.25 21.34
CA PRO A 57 4.83 -5.06 22.70
C PRO A 57 3.69 -4.47 23.55
N ARG A 58 3.70 -4.82 24.84
CA ARG A 58 2.75 -4.32 25.83
C ARG A 58 3.30 -3.06 26.46
N GLU A 59 2.56 -1.97 26.38
CA GLU A 59 2.95 -0.66 26.88
C GLU A 59 1.92 -0.19 27.90
N LEU A 60 2.38 0.36 29.03
CA LEU A 60 1.49 1.02 29.97
C LEU A 60 1.21 2.42 29.45
N MET A 61 -0.01 2.69 29.00
CA MET A 61 -0.32 4.02 28.50
C MET A 61 -0.53 5.02 29.62
N GLY A 62 0.08 6.20 29.45
CA GLY A 62 -0.16 7.34 30.33
C GLY A 62 -1.63 7.76 30.31
N SER A 63 -2.16 8.21 31.45
CA SER A 63 -3.52 8.74 31.58
C SER A 63 -3.68 10.15 31.01
N GLY A 64 -2.85 10.53 30.03
CA GLY A 64 -2.80 11.86 29.43
C GLY A 64 -4.08 12.20 28.67
N GLY A 65 -4.31 13.50 28.47
CA GLY A 65 -5.39 14.01 27.65
C GLY A 65 -5.17 13.73 26.17
N CYS A 66 -6.11 14.20 25.35
CA CYS A 66 -5.98 14.22 23.90
C CYS A 66 -5.52 15.61 23.48
N ASP A 67 -4.39 15.73 22.78
CA ASP A 67 -3.90 17.03 22.32
C ASP A 67 -4.62 17.45 21.04
N GLU A 68 -4.87 16.51 20.13
CA GLU A 68 -5.63 16.72 18.90
C GLU A 68 -6.52 15.51 18.58
N VAL A 69 -7.74 15.77 18.12
CA VAL A 69 -8.67 14.73 17.67
C VAL A 69 -8.77 14.77 16.15
N ILE A 70 -8.36 13.69 15.50
CA ILE A 70 -8.44 13.48 14.05
C ILE A 70 -9.42 12.34 13.82
N GLY A 71 -10.69 12.67 13.53
CA GLY A 71 -11.80 11.70 13.44
C GLY A 71 -11.87 10.74 14.64
N ARG A 72 -11.51 9.46 14.44
CA ARG A 72 -11.51 8.42 15.49
C ARG A 72 -10.20 8.32 16.27
N ILE A 73 -9.16 9.06 15.86
CA ILE A 73 -7.82 9.00 16.42
C ILE A 73 -7.63 10.13 17.42
N CYS A 74 -6.98 9.81 18.53
CA CYS A 74 -6.49 10.77 19.49
C CYS A 74 -4.98 10.88 19.35
N MET A 75 -4.49 12.03 18.90
CA MET A 75 -3.08 12.32 18.76
C MET A 75 -2.55 12.98 20.05
N ARG A 76 -1.35 12.57 20.45
CA ARG A 76 -0.58 13.19 21.54
C ARG A 76 0.79 13.62 21.04
N HIS A 77 1.23 14.79 21.46
CA HIS A 77 2.51 15.40 21.10
C HIS A 77 3.54 15.27 22.23
N ASP A 78 3.29 14.39 23.20
CA ASP A 78 4.14 14.15 24.38
C ASP A 78 5.26 13.12 24.13
N GLY A 79 5.52 12.78 22.86
CA GLY A 79 6.58 11.86 22.45
C GLY A 79 7.99 12.43 22.68
N ASP A 80 8.94 11.53 22.91
CA ASP A 80 10.36 11.87 23.01
C ASP A 80 10.94 12.16 21.61
N ASP A 81 11.64 13.29 21.46
CA ASP A 81 12.34 13.68 20.23
C ASP A 81 13.40 12.65 19.82
N ASP A 82 13.92 11.88 20.78
CA ASP A 82 14.92 10.83 20.59
C ASP A 82 14.31 9.41 20.64
N PHE A 83 13.00 9.28 20.42
CA PHE A 83 12.34 7.97 20.42
C PHE A 83 12.93 7.02 19.37
N VAL A 84 13.39 5.85 19.83
CA VAL A 84 13.88 4.76 18.98
C VAL A 84 12.91 3.58 19.10
N PRO A 85 12.32 3.11 17.99
CA PRO A 85 11.49 1.91 17.98
C PRO A 85 12.21 0.70 18.56
N PRO A 86 11.55 -0.10 19.42
CA PRO A 86 12.11 -1.38 19.84
C PRO A 86 12.27 -2.30 18.62
N PRO A 87 13.22 -3.25 18.65
CA PRO A 87 13.32 -4.27 17.60
C PRO A 87 12.00 -5.01 17.41
N GLU A 88 11.66 -5.29 16.15
CA GLU A 88 10.44 -6.02 15.82
C GLU A 88 10.54 -7.49 16.25
N ASP A 89 9.43 -8.04 16.76
CA ASP A 89 9.33 -9.45 17.18
C ASP A 89 9.62 -10.39 15.99
N GLU A 90 10.40 -11.44 16.23
CA GLU A 90 10.83 -12.39 15.20
C GLU A 90 9.63 -13.05 14.48
N ASP A 91 8.53 -13.33 15.19
CA ASP A 91 7.33 -13.90 14.57
C ASP A 91 6.67 -12.94 13.58
N ILE A 92 6.79 -11.63 13.81
CA ILE A 92 6.29 -10.61 12.88
C ILE A 92 7.19 -10.59 11.66
N THR A 93 8.51 -10.59 11.84
CA THR A 93 9.46 -10.62 10.73
C THR A 93 9.24 -11.86 9.85
N GLU A 94 9.18 -13.06 10.44
CA GLU A 94 8.89 -14.30 9.70
C GLU A 94 7.48 -14.30 9.07
N GLY A 95 6.50 -13.72 9.77
CA GLY A 95 5.15 -13.54 9.25
C GLY A 95 5.13 -12.71 7.98
N ARG A 96 5.93 -11.64 7.94
CA ARG A 96 6.07 -10.76 6.78
C ARG A 96 6.70 -11.52 5.61
N GLU A 97 7.73 -12.32 5.86
CA GLU A 97 8.35 -13.13 4.81
C GLU A 97 7.37 -14.12 4.17
N ARG A 98 6.56 -14.80 4.99
CA ARG A 98 5.51 -15.69 4.49
C ARG A 98 4.48 -14.93 3.65
N LEU A 99 4.04 -13.77 4.11
CA LEU A 99 3.13 -12.91 3.36
C LEU A 99 3.73 -12.48 2.02
N LEU A 100 4.98 -12.00 2.01
CA LEU A 100 5.68 -11.56 0.80
C LEU A 100 5.81 -12.69 -0.22
N ALA A 101 6.13 -13.91 0.21
CA ALA A 101 6.19 -15.07 -0.66
C ALA A 101 4.83 -15.39 -1.29
N GLU A 102 3.76 -15.37 -0.50
CA GLU A 102 2.40 -15.64 -0.98
C GLU A 102 1.90 -14.56 -1.94
N LEU A 103 2.13 -13.28 -1.62
CA LEU A 103 1.81 -12.16 -2.51
C LEU A 103 2.64 -12.21 -3.80
N ALA A 104 3.89 -12.67 -3.76
CA ALA A 104 4.70 -12.85 -4.95
C ALA A 104 4.17 -13.96 -5.86
N ASP A 105 3.73 -15.09 -5.29
CA ASP A 105 3.10 -16.18 -6.04
C ASP A 105 1.79 -15.72 -6.71
N ILE A 106 0.93 -15.05 -5.94
CA ILE A 106 -0.33 -14.50 -6.46
C ILE A 106 -0.06 -13.43 -7.51
N GLY A 107 0.88 -12.51 -7.25
CA GLY A 107 1.25 -11.45 -8.19
C GLY A 107 1.81 -11.96 -9.51
N ARG A 108 2.43 -13.15 -9.54
CA ARG A 108 2.82 -13.81 -10.81
C ARG A 108 1.62 -14.34 -11.59
N ALA A 109 0.57 -14.79 -10.89
CA ALA A 109 -0.66 -15.28 -11.52
C ALA A 109 -1.57 -14.14 -11.99
N ILE A 110 -1.61 -13.01 -11.27
CA ILE A 110 -2.41 -11.81 -11.60
C ILE A 110 -1.54 -10.54 -11.61
N PRO A 111 -0.60 -10.40 -12.57
CA PRO A 111 0.38 -9.31 -12.58
C PRO A 111 -0.21 -7.91 -12.81
N GLY A 112 -1.45 -7.83 -13.30
CA GLY A 112 -2.16 -6.57 -13.51
C GLY A 112 -3.01 -6.10 -12.33
N ASP A 113 -2.94 -6.76 -11.17
CA ASP A 113 -3.71 -6.39 -9.99
C ASP A 113 -3.02 -5.27 -9.19
N ASP A 114 -3.59 -4.06 -9.24
CA ASP A 114 -3.08 -2.87 -8.55
C ASP A 114 -2.94 -3.07 -7.03
N TRP A 115 -3.90 -3.77 -6.41
CA TRP A 115 -3.91 -3.96 -4.96
C TRP A 115 -2.80 -4.91 -4.54
N VAL A 116 -2.65 -6.06 -5.21
CA VAL A 116 -1.58 -7.02 -4.93
C VAL A 116 -0.21 -6.38 -5.15
N LEU A 117 -0.01 -5.64 -6.25
CA LEU A 117 1.25 -4.94 -6.49
C LEU A 117 1.56 -3.92 -5.39
N GLY A 118 0.56 -3.13 -4.97
CA GLY A 118 0.71 -2.17 -3.87
C GLY A 118 1.12 -2.82 -2.56
N GLN A 119 0.48 -3.93 -2.18
CA GLN A 119 0.84 -4.69 -0.96
C GLN A 119 2.27 -5.22 -1.03
N ARG A 120 2.71 -5.76 -2.17
CA ARG A 120 4.07 -6.28 -2.35
C ARG A 120 5.11 -5.19 -2.17
N VAL A 121 4.89 -4.02 -2.76
CA VAL A 121 5.78 -2.84 -2.61
C VAL A 121 5.83 -2.38 -1.16
N TRP A 122 4.67 -2.21 -0.52
CA TRP A 122 4.60 -1.75 0.86
C TRP A 122 5.31 -2.69 1.84
N TYR A 123 5.00 -3.99 1.80
CA TYR A 123 5.61 -4.94 2.73
C TYR A 123 7.09 -5.19 2.42
N ALA A 124 7.56 -5.01 1.18
CA ALA A 124 9.00 -5.04 0.88
C ALA A 124 9.72 -3.85 1.50
N ILE A 125 9.12 -2.65 1.47
CA ILE A 125 9.65 -1.46 2.15
C ILE A 125 9.66 -1.68 3.67
N GLU A 126 8.57 -2.18 4.26
CA GLU A 126 8.54 -2.51 5.70
C GLU A 126 9.57 -3.58 6.09
N ALA A 127 9.93 -4.48 5.16
CA ALA A 127 11.00 -5.47 5.38
C ALA A 127 12.42 -4.89 5.27
N GLY A 128 12.57 -3.57 5.02
CA GLY A 128 13.86 -2.94 4.77
C GLY A 128 14.47 -3.31 3.42
N ARG A 129 13.62 -3.62 2.41
CA ARG A 129 14.05 -4.04 1.05
C ARG A 129 13.59 -3.05 -0.02
N PRO A 130 13.94 -1.76 0.07
CA PRO A 130 13.47 -0.77 -0.90
C PRO A 130 14.01 -1.04 -2.32
N GLU A 131 15.22 -1.61 -2.46
CA GLU A 131 15.77 -1.99 -3.77
C GLU A 131 14.98 -3.10 -4.46
N GLU A 132 14.47 -4.09 -3.70
CA GLU A 132 13.55 -5.09 -4.24
C GLU A 132 12.23 -4.42 -4.66
N ALA A 133 11.73 -3.49 -3.84
CA ALA A 133 10.49 -2.79 -4.08
C ALA A 133 10.52 -1.92 -5.35
N ILE A 134 11.67 -1.35 -5.72
CA ILE A 134 11.85 -0.55 -6.95
C ILE A 134 11.60 -1.39 -8.21
N GLU A 135 11.94 -2.68 -8.18
CA GLU A 135 11.82 -3.56 -9.35
C GLU A 135 10.40 -4.11 -9.53
N LEU A 136 9.60 -4.19 -8.46
CA LEU A 136 8.26 -4.80 -8.50
C LEU A 136 7.30 -4.20 -9.53
N PRO A 137 7.21 -2.86 -9.71
CA PRO A 137 6.32 -2.25 -10.69
C PRO A 137 6.82 -2.37 -12.15
N ARG A 138 7.95 -3.04 -12.39
CA ARG A 138 8.63 -3.08 -13.70
C ARG A 138 8.80 -4.51 -14.23
N PRO A 139 8.44 -4.79 -15.50
CA PRO A 139 7.64 -3.95 -16.37
C PRO A 139 6.21 -3.78 -15.81
N CYS A 140 5.60 -2.63 -16.05
CA CYS A 140 4.26 -2.37 -15.53
C CYS A 140 3.21 -3.22 -16.27
N ALA A 141 2.58 -4.13 -15.55
CA ALA A 141 1.42 -4.89 -16.01
C ALA A 141 0.10 -4.39 -15.40
N ALA A 142 0.19 -3.54 -14.38
CA ALA A 142 -0.95 -2.94 -13.67
C ALA A 142 -1.30 -1.55 -14.25
N THR A 143 -2.01 -0.72 -13.51
CA THR A 143 -2.39 0.62 -13.98
C THR A 143 -1.16 1.53 -14.11
N PRO A 144 -0.89 2.18 -15.26
CA PRO A 144 0.37 2.89 -15.51
C PRO A 144 0.75 3.96 -14.49
N TRP A 145 -0.20 4.80 -14.08
CA TRP A 145 0.06 5.85 -13.09
C TRP A 145 0.36 5.25 -11.71
N TRP A 146 -0.30 4.14 -11.37
CA TRP A 146 -0.13 3.44 -10.11
C TRP A 146 1.23 2.76 -10.02
N CYS A 147 1.67 2.08 -11.08
CA CYS A 147 3.04 1.54 -11.17
C CYS A 147 4.08 2.64 -10.96
N ALA A 148 3.91 3.82 -11.57
CA ALA A 148 4.83 4.94 -11.43
C ALA A 148 4.81 5.55 -10.02
N ALA A 149 3.64 5.62 -9.37
CA ALA A 149 3.51 6.07 -7.98
C ALA A 149 4.20 5.09 -7.01
N LEU A 150 3.98 3.79 -7.19
CA LEU A 150 4.64 2.74 -6.39
C LEU A 150 6.16 2.72 -6.58
N GLU A 151 6.64 2.95 -7.80
CA GLU A 151 8.07 3.14 -8.07
C GLU A 151 8.61 4.35 -7.32
N GLY A 152 7.90 5.49 -7.36
CA GLY A 152 8.25 6.70 -6.62
C GLY A 152 8.32 6.49 -5.11
N LEU A 153 7.34 5.74 -4.55
CA LEU A 153 7.33 5.35 -3.13
C LEU A 153 8.56 4.51 -2.78
N ALA A 154 8.90 3.49 -3.58
CA ALA A 154 10.06 2.63 -3.33
C ALA A 154 11.39 3.39 -3.47
N LEU A 155 11.49 4.28 -4.45
CA LEU A 155 12.65 5.17 -4.63
C LEU A 155 12.80 6.16 -3.48
N HIS A 156 11.70 6.71 -2.98
CA HIS A 156 11.72 7.57 -1.78
C HIS A 156 12.19 6.79 -0.56
N ALA A 157 11.70 5.56 -0.36
CA ALA A 157 12.16 4.69 0.73
C ALA A 157 13.63 4.27 0.59
N ALA A 158 14.19 4.29 -0.63
CA ALA A 158 15.62 4.11 -0.90
C ALA A 158 16.44 5.40 -0.80
N GLU A 159 15.83 6.52 -0.38
CA GLU A 159 16.45 7.86 -0.32
C GLU A 159 16.95 8.39 -1.68
N ARG A 160 16.36 7.90 -2.77
CA ARG A 160 16.68 8.32 -4.16
C ARG A 160 15.70 9.40 -4.63
N PHE A 161 15.71 10.54 -3.94
CA PHE A 161 14.68 11.57 -4.08
C PHE A 161 14.54 12.12 -5.51
N GLU A 162 15.64 12.39 -6.21
CA GLU A 162 15.60 12.85 -7.60
C GLU A 162 14.93 11.84 -8.57
N ASP A 163 15.20 10.54 -8.37
CA ASP A 163 14.55 9.49 -9.14
C ASP A 163 13.07 9.36 -8.75
N ALA A 164 12.77 9.48 -7.45
CA ALA A 164 11.41 9.44 -6.94
C ALA A 164 10.56 10.57 -7.52
N GLU A 165 11.08 11.81 -7.59
CA GLU A 165 10.41 12.93 -8.25
C GLU A 165 10.10 12.63 -9.71
N ARG A 166 11.06 12.07 -10.46
CA ARG A 166 10.83 11.66 -11.85
C ARG A 166 9.72 10.62 -11.96
N ALA A 167 9.68 9.65 -11.04
CA ALA A 167 8.65 8.61 -11.03
C ALA A 167 7.27 9.18 -10.69
N PHE A 168 7.16 10.01 -9.66
CA PHE A 168 5.92 10.71 -9.32
C PHE A 168 5.46 11.68 -10.41
N GLY A 169 6.39 12.36 -11.09
CA GLY A 169 6.07 13.17 -12.27
C GLY A 169 5.38 12.36 -13.37
N ARG A 170 5.87 11.14 -13.66
CA ARG A 170 5.19 10.21 -14.59
C ARG A 170 3.84 9.75 -14.04
N ALA A 171 3.74 9.49 -12.74
CA ALA A 171 2.49 9.11 -12.09
C ALA A 171 1.43 10.20 -12.28
N LEU A 172 1.75 11.44 -11.90
CA LEU A 172 0.87 12.60 -12.00
C LEU A 172 0.45 12.88 -13.46
N GLN A 173 1.34 12.70 -14.44
CA GLN A 173 1.00 12.85 -15.87
C GLN A 173 0.02 11.79 -16.37
N ALA A 174 0.14 10.54 -15.90
CA ALA A 174 -0.73 9.43 -16.31
C ALA A 174 -1.99 9.29 -15.46
N MET A 175 -2.09 10.02 -14.34
CA MET A 175 -3.17 9.92 -13.36
C MET A 175 -4.51 10.42 -13.94
N PRO A 176 -5.63 9.74 -13.67
CA PRO A 176 -6.96 10.27 -13.97
C PRO A 176 -7.20 11.61 -13.24
N GLU A 177 -7.96 12.52 -13.87
CA GLU A 177 -8.25 13.84 -13.31
C GLU A 177 -8.88 13.78 -11.91
N GLU A 178 -9.85 12.89 -11.72
CA GLU A 178 -10.53 12.71 -10.42
C GLU A 178 -9.55 12.27 -9.33
N THR A 179 -8.63 11.36 -9.66
CA THR A 179 -7.61 10.90 -8.71
C THR A 179 -6.58 11.99 -8.41
N ARG A 180 -6.22 12.79 -9.41
CA ARG A 180 -5.32 13.94 -9.24
C ARG A 180 -5.94 15.01 -8.34
N ALA A 181 -7.21 15.34 -8.57
CA ALA A 181 -7.95 16.27 -7.73
C ALA A 181 -8.02 15.79 -6.27
N ALA A 182 -8.26 14.50 -6.03
CA ALA A 182 -8.24 13.95 -4.67
C ALA A 182 -6.85 14.06 -3.99
N TRP A 183 -5.76 13.91 -4.75
CA TRP A 183 -4.40 14.14 -4.22
C TRP A 183 -4.14 15.62 -3.92
N ASP A 184 -4.68 16.52 -4.74
CA ASP A 184 -4.60 17.96 -4.51
C ASP A 184 -5.39 18.37 -3.26
N ASP A 185 -6.59 17.82 -3.05
CA ASP A 185 -7.40 18.05 -1.85
C ASP A 185 -6.66 17.56 -0.58
N ALA A 186 -6.11 16.35 -0.61
CA ALA A 186 -5.32 15.80 0.50
C ALA A 186 -4.01 16.59 0.76
N THR A 187 -3.53 17.38 -0.21
CA THR A 187 -2.41 18.28 -0.01
C THR A 187 -2.79 19.45 0.90
N GLU A 188 -4.04 19.90 0.85
CA GLU A 188 -4.55 21.00 1.68
C GLU A 188 -4.53 20.65 3.17
N ASP A 189 -4.75 19.37 3.52
CA ASP A 189 -4.65 18.86 4.89
C ASP A 189 -3.24 19.01 5.47
N VAL A 190 -2.19 18.90 4.64
CA VAL A 190 -0.79 19.10 5.06
C VAL A 190 -0.46 20.57 5.24
N LEU A 191 -1.00 21.43 4.36
CA LEU A 191 -0.76 22.86 4.44
C LEU A 191 -1.37 23.42 5.73
N GLY A 192 -2.51 22.91 6.19
CA GLY A 192 -3.22 23.49 7.32
C GLY A 192 -3.72 24.90 7.01
N ARG A 193 -4.55 25.43 7.92
CA ARG A 193 -5.42 26.60 7.64
C ARG A 193 -4.68 27.84 7.11
N GLU A 194 -3.55 28.20 7.72
CA GLU A 194 -2.85 29.45 7.40
C GLU A 194 -2.18 29.42 6.01
N ARG A 195 -1.49 28.32 5.69
CA ARG A 195 -0.81 28.15 4.39
C ARG A 195 -1.82 27.88 3.27
N LEU A 196 -2.96 27.27 3.59
CA LEU A 196 -4.09 27.18 2.66
C LEU A 196 -4.63 28.58 2.32
N GLY A 197 -4.84 29.44 3.33
CA GLY A 197 -5.24 30.83 3.08
C GLY A 197 -4.23 31.60 2.21
N TRP A 198 -2.94 31.45 2.48
CA TRP A 198 -1.89 32.01 1.62
C TRP A 198 -2.00 31.50 0.18
N LEU A 199 -2.23 30.19 -0.02
CA LEU A 199 -2.35 29.55 -1.33
C LEU A 199 -3.58 30.05 -2.11
N GLU A 200 -4.72 30.20 -1.43
CA GLU A 200 -5.98 30.71 -2.01
C GLU A 200 -5.86 32.16 -2.50
N GLU A 201 -5.01 32.97 -1.86
CA GLU A 201 -4.74 34.36 -2.27
C GLU A 201 -3.82 34.46 -3.50
N GLN A 202 -3.16 33.38 -3.91
CA GLN A 202 -2.24 33.42 -5.05
C GLN A 202 -3.00 33.42 -6.39
N PRO A 203 -2.60 34.25 -7.36
CA PRO A 203 -3.25 34.31 -8.67
C PRO A 203 -3.00 33.05 -9.51
N ASP A 204 -1.94 32.30 -9.21
CA ASP A 204 -1.54 31.07 -9.88
C ASP A 204 -1.21 30.01 -8.82
N ARG A 205 -2.16 29.10 -8.59
CA ARG A 205 -2.06 28.05 -7.57
C ARG A 205 -0.90 27.09 -7.84
N ASP A 206 -0.65 26.74 -9.10
CA ASP A 206 0.39 25.79 -9.47
C ASP A 206 1.78 26.39 -9.27
N ALA A 207 1.98 27.64 -9.68
CA ALA A 207 3.22 28.36 -9.42
C ALA A 207 3.48 28.56 -7.91
N ALA A 208 2.42 28.79 -7.13
CA ALA A 208 2.49 28.91 -5.69
C ALA A 208 2.87 27.59 -5.00
N LEU A 209 2.26 26.47 -5.38
CA LEU A 209 2.61 25.15 -4.88
C LEU A 209 4.06 24.77 -5.24
N GLU A 210 4.49 25.09 -6.46
CA GLU A 210 5.89 24.85 -6.87
C GLU A 210 6.87 25.69 -6.04
N ARG A 211 6.50 26.94 -5.70
CA ARG A 211 7.27 27.77 -4.76
C ARG A 211 7.26 27.18 -3.35
N PHE A 212 6.12 26.73 -2.86
CA PHE A 212 6.00 26.08 -1.55
C PHE A 212 6.96 24.90 -1.44
N TRP A 213 6.90 23.95 -2.39
CA TRP A 213 7.74 22.76 -2.34
C TRP A 213 9.22 23.12 -2.45
N ARG A 214 9.60 24.04 -3.34
CA ARG A 214 10.98 24.53 -3.43
C ARG A 214 11.50 25.14 -2.12
N LEU A 215 10.65 25.81 -1.36
CA LEU A 215 11.02 26.37 -0.06
C LEU A 215 10.95 25.34 1.08
N ALA A 216 10.19 24.26 0.90
CA ALA A 216 10.10 23.16 1.83
C ALA A 216 11.34 22.24 1.80
N ASP A 217 12.17 22.31 0.74
CA ASP A 217 13.37 21.50 0.59
C ASP A 217 14.42 21.89 1.66
N PRO A 218 14.66 21.05 2.67
CA PRO A 218 15.55 21.33 3.78
C PRO A 218 17.02 21.09 3.41
N SER A 219 17.32 20.43 2.27
CA SER A 219 18.64 19.91 1.98
C SER A 219 19.10 20.19 0.55
N TRP A 220 19.76 21.34 0.37
CA TRP A 220 20.51 21.64 -0.85
C TRP A 220 21.69 20.68 -1.13
N MET A 221 21.99 19.76 -0.21
CA MET A 221 23.10 18.80 -0.33
C MET A 221 22.69 17.47 -0.97
N MET A 222 21.41 17.13 -0.98
CA MET A 222 20.89 15.91 -1.61
C MET A 222 20.14 16.29 -2.90
N PRO A 223 20.38 15.61 -4.03
CA PRO A 223 19.59 15.86 -5.23
C PRO A 223 18.11 15.45 -5.06
N GLY A 224 17.21 16.38 -5.36
CA GLY A 224 15.76 16.20 -5.24
C GLY A 224 15.20 16.66 -3.88
N ASN A 225 13.90 16.85 -3.83
CA ASN A 225 13.13 17.38 -2.72
C ASN A 225 12.53 16.22 -1.90
N ASP A 226 13.18 15.90 -0.79
CA ASP A 226 12.77 14.85 0.13
C ASP A 226 11.35 15.08 0.69
N ARG A 227 10.97 16.33 1.00
CA ARG A 227 9.63 16.67 1.53
C ARG A 227 8.53 16.48 0.50
N ARG A 228 8.76 16.91 -0.74
CA ARG A 228 7.81 16.74 -1.84
C ARG A 228 7.62 15.26 -2.17
N THR A 229 8.70 14.51 -2.25
CA THR A 229 8.63 13.06 -2.51
C THR A 229 8.02 12.30 -1.34
N ALA A 230 8.28 12.71 -0.09
CA ALA A 230 7.62 12.16 1.08
C ALA A 230 6.11 12.40 1.06
N HIS A 231 5.65 13.58 0.64
CA HIS A 231 4.22 13.87 0.50
C HIS A 231 3.54 12.91 -0.48
N TRP A 232 4.09 12.76 -1.68
CA TRP A 232 3.55 11.82 -2.67
C TRP A 232 3.69 10.35 -2.25
N ALA A 233 4.76 10.00 -1.53
CA ALA A 233 4.92 8.67 -0.94
C ALA A 233 3.82 8.37 0.09
N ARG A 234 3.44 9.35 0.93
CA ARG A 234 2.35 9.21 1.90
C ARG A 234 0.99 9.06 1.22
N LEU A 235 0.70 9.85 0.18
CA LEU A 235 -0.52 9.70 -0.63
C LEU A 235 -0.59 8.33 -1.30
N THR A 236 0.53 7.86 -1.84
CA THR A 236 0.64 6.51 -2.42
C THR A 236 0.40 5.44 -1.35
N ALA A 237 0.99 5.59 -0.17
CA ALA A 237 0.77 4.68 0.95
C ALA A 237 -0.68 4.70 1.44
N SER A 238 -1.38 5.85 1.42
CA SER A 238 -2.83 5.91 1.70
C SER A 238 -3.61 5.03 0.72
N GLY A 239 -3.32 5.15 -0.58
CA GLY A 239 -3.93 4.31 -1.61
C GLY A 239 -3.67 2.82 -1.43
N ILE A 240 -2.47 2.42 -0.96
CA ILE A 240 -2.16 1.01 -0.65
C ILE A 240 -2.96 0.53 0.56
N ARG A 241 -3.09 1.37 1.59
CA ARG A 241 -3.77 1.04 2.85
C ARG A 241 -5.29 1.06 2.70
N ASP A 242 -5.85 1.70 1.68
CA ASP A 242 -7.29 1.63 1.40
C ASP A 242 -7.73 0.17 1.21
N ARG A 243 -8.77 -0.21 1.96
CA ARG A 243 -9.33 -1.57 2.03
C ARG A 243 -8.33 -2.67 2.43
N ALA A 244 -7.15 -2.32 2.95
CA ALA A 244 -6.23 -3.25 3.59
C ALA A 244 -6.54 -3.35 5.10
N ARG A 245 -6.22 -4.49 5.72
CA ARG A 245 -6.23 -4.57 7.18
C ARG A 245 -5.07 -3.73 7.72
N ASN A 246 -5.25 -3.07 8.85
CA ASN A 246 -4.19 -2.32 9.54
C ASN A 246 -4.18 -2.68 11.03
N ALA A 247 -3.12 -2.26 11.72
CA ALA A 247 -2.91 -2.56 13.13
C ALA A 247 -3.93 -1.89 14.05
N TYR A 248 -4.49 -0.72 13.69
CA TYR A 248 -5.54 -0.07 14.48
C TYR A 248 -6.85 -0.86 14.53
N GLY A 249 -7.06 -1.81 13.61
CA GLY A 249 -8.32 -2.56 13.52
C GLY A 249 -9.52 -1.70 13.07
N LEU A 250 -9.27 -0.48 12.59
CA LEU A 250 -10.26 0.44 12.05
C LEU A 250 -10.31 0.29 10.53
N SER A 251 -11.49 0.54 9.95
CA SER A 251 -11.58 0.72 8.49
C SER A 251 -10.75 1.93 8.07
N TRP A 252 -10.06 1.86 6.92
CA TRP A 252 -9.43 3.05 6.32
C TRP A 252 -10.48 4.14 6.06
N GLY A 253 -10.10 5.39 6.22
CA GLY A 253 -10.98 6.56 6.13
C GLY A 253 -10.20 7.85 6.31
N PHE A 254 -10.90 8.99 6.24
CA PHE A 254 -10.29 10.32 6.23
C PHE A 254 -9.34 10.55 7.41
N ASP A 255 -9.63 9.98 8.57
CA ASP A 255 -8.83 10.19 9.78
C ASP A 255 -7.46 9.50 9.73
N LEU A 256 -7.41 8.26 9.23
CA LEU A 256 -6.15 7.54 9.03
C LEU A 256 -5.38 8.08 7.83
N GLU A 257 -6.08 8.56 6.80
CA GLU A 257 -5.45 9.26 5.68
C GLU A 257 -4.80 10.57 6.14
N GLU A 258 -5.55 11.43 6.82
CA GLU A 258 -5.04 12.69 7.36
C GLU A 258 -3.84 12.43 8.30
N LEU A 259 -3.94 11.42 9.17
CA LEU A 259 -2.84 11.03 10.05
C LEU A 259 -1.59 10.63 9.25
N LEU A 260 -1.72 9.76 8.26
CA LEU A 260 -0.62 9.29 7.42
C LEU A 260 0.00 10.44 6.59
N VAL A 261 -0.85 11.30 6.04
CA VAL A 261 -0.43 12.38 5.15
C VAL A 261 0.25 13.50 5.93
N ARG A 262 -0.24 13.85 7.14
CA ARG A 262 0.38 14.86 8.00
C ARG A 262 1.60 14.34 8.76
N TYR A 263 1.50 13.16 9.37
CA TYR A 263 2.51 12.65 10.31
C TYR A 263 3.39 11.52 9.75
N GLY A 264 3.09 11.02 8.55
CA GLY A 264 3.80 9.88 7.98
C GLY A 264 3.36 8.56 8.60
N TRP A 265 3.89 7.47 8.08
CA TRP A 265 3.57 6.15 8.61
C TRP A 265 4.25 5.92 9.96
N GLU A 266 3.63 5.04 10.73
CA GLU A 266 4.04 4.67 12.07
C GLU A 266 5.37 3.89 12.02
N ILE A 267 6.31 4.24 12.90
CA ILE A 267 7.63 3.61 13.02
C ILE A 267 7.71 2.61 14.18
N ALA A 268 6.74 2.64 15.09
CA ALA A 268 6.59 1.64 16.14
C ALA A 268 5.12 1.47 16.50
N TRP A 269 4.82 0.34 17.13
CA TRP A 269 3.46 -0.01 17.54
C TRP A 269 3.47 -0.61 18.93
N GLY A 270 2.47 -0.24 19.74
CA GLY A 270 2.26 -0.77 21.08
C GLY A 270 0.83 -1.25 21.30
N ARG A 271 0.64 -2.11 22.30
CA ARG A 271 -0.67 -2.45 22.84
C ARG A 271 -0.79 -2.02 24.28
N ASP A 272 -1.83 -1.24 24.57
CA ASP A 272 -2.13 -0.80 25.92
C ASP A 272 -2.47 -1.99 26.82
N VAL A 273 -1.70 -2.13 27.88
CA VAL A 273 -2.10 -2.94 29.02
C VAL A 273 -2.68 -2.01 30.08
N TRP A 274 -4.01 -2.12 30.30
CA TRP A 274 -4.72 -1.87 31.58
C TRP A 274 -5.84 -0.79 31.58
N ARG A 275 -7.11 -1.24 31.60
CA ARG A 275 -8.19 -0.77 32.50
C ARG A 275 -9.07 -1.96 32.85
N ALA A 276 -9.17 -2.31 34.14
CA ALA A 276 -10.08 -3.34 34.60
C ALA A 276 -11.52 -3.04 34.11
N GLY A 277 -12.08 -3.93 33.29
CA GLY A 277 -13.43 -3.79 32.72
C GLY A 277 -13.51 -3.36 31.25
N GLN A 278 -12.39 -3.08 30.56
CA GLN A 278 -12.37 -2.94 29.10
C GLN A 278 -11.88 -4.24 28.45
N MET A 279 -12.60 -4.72 27.44
CA MET A 279 -12.43 -6.06 26.87
C MET A 279 -11.54 -6.07 25.61
N GLU A 280 -11.07 -4.91 25.15
CA GLU A 280 -10.29 -4.77 23.90
C GLU A 280 -8.92 -4.14 24.17
N ASP A 281 -7.86 -4.81 23.69
CA ASP A 281 -6.50 -4.28 23.61
C ASP A 281 -6.52 -3.03 22.71
N ARG A 282 -6.15 -1.86 23.23
CA ARG A 282 -5.99 -0.65 22.39
C ARG A 282 -4.63 -0.68 21.73
N VAL A 283 -4.59 -0.47 20.41
CA VAL A 283 -3.34 -0.37 19.64
C VAL A 283 -2.94 1.09 19.50
N VAL A 284 -1.64 1.35 19.54
CA VAL A 284 -1.02 2.67 19.48
C VAL A 284 0.01 2.63 18.38
N GLY A 285 -0.04 3.60 17.46
CA GLY A 285 1.01 3.85 16.48
C GLY A 285 1.86 5.02 16.94
N HIS A 286 3.18 4.87 16.85
CA HIS A 286 4.15 5.91 17.13
C HIS A 286 4.67 6.47 15.80
N HIS A 287 4.57 7.78 15.59
CA HIS A 287 5.05 8.46 14.39
C HIS A 287 6.51 8.89 14.55
N PRO A 288 7.25 9.16 13.45
CA PRO A 288 8.57 9.73 13.52
C PRO A 288 8.60 11.01 14.36
N PRO A 289 9.65 11.20 15.19
CA PRO A 289 9.91 12.50 15.81
C PRO A 289 9.94 13.59 14.74
N ARG A 290 9.37 14.76 15.04
CA ARG A 290 9.32 15.92 14.12
C ARG A 290 8.62 15.67 12.78
N SER A 291 7.70 14.70 12.75
CA SER A 291 6.87 14.40 11.58
C SER A 291 6.03 15.56 11.04
N LEU A 292 5.84 16.64 11.82
CA LEU A 292 5.09 17.85 11.45
C LEU A 292 5.90 18.89 10.64
N GLU A 293 7.22 18.76 10.54
CA GLU A 293 8.08 19.81 9.94
C GLU A 293 8.12 19.77 8.39
N TYR A 294 6.97 19.53 7.73
CA TYR A 294 6.87 19.47 6.26
C TYR A 294 6.83 20.81 5.56
N ALA A 295 6.43 21.86 6.27
CA ALA A 295 6.07 23.12 5.66
C ALA A 295 7.04 24.24 6.09
N PRO A 296 7.53 25.06 5.14
CA PRO A 296 8.31 26.24 5.47
C PRO A 296 7.48 27.21 6.34
N PRO A 297 8.14 27.99 7.21
CA PRO A 297 7.48 29.03 7.99
C PRO A 297 6.81 30.06 7.06
N GLU A 298 5.66 30.59 7.48
CA GLU A 298 4.90 31.58 6.71
C GLU A 298 5.71 32.84 6.34
N PRO A 299 6.56 33.41 7.21
CA PRO A 299 7.44 34.52 6.83
C PRO A 299 8.36 34.20 5.64
N VAL A 300 8.85 32.95 5.56
CA VAL A 300 9.70 32.47 4.46
C VAL A 300 8.87 32.27 3.19
N LEU A 301 7.61 31.87 3.31
CA LEU A 301 6.68 31.78 2.18
C LEU A 301 6.34 33.15 1.60
N ALA A 302 6.09 34.15 2.45
CA ALA A 302 5.77 35.51 2.03
C ALA A 302 6.99 36.22 1.40
N ASP A 303 8.12 36.23 2.11
CA ASP A 303 9.38 36.84 1.67
C ASP A 303 10.56 35.88 1.90
N PRO A 304 11.00 35.13 0.86
CA PRO A 304 12.09 34.17 0.96
C PRO A 304 13.43 34.83 1.28
N ALA A 305 13.54 36.16 1.09
CA ALA A 305 14.74 36.94 1.38
C ALA A 305 14.73 37.60 2.77
N ALA A 306 13.66 37.44 3.55
CA ALA A 306 13.53 38.03 4.89
C ALA A 306 14.27 37.26 6.00
N THR A 307 15.07 36.23 5.64
CA THR A 307 15.85 35.39 6.58
C THR A 307 17.34 35.49 6.31
#